data_AF-A0A1V6F1W1-F1
#
_entry.id   AF-A0A1V6F1W1-F1
#
_cell.length_a   1.000
_cell.length_b   1.000
_cell.length_c   1.000
_cell.angle_alpha   90.00
_cell.angle_beta   90.00
_cell.angle_gamma   90.00
#
_symmetry.space_group_name_H-M   'P 1'
#
loop_
_entity.id
_entity.type
_entity.pdbx_description
1 polymer ?
#
loop_
_entity_poly.entity_id
_entity_poly.type
_entity_poly.pdbx_seq_one_letter_code
_entity_poly.pdbx_strand_id
1 'polypeptide(L)'
;MRKRSKRDLLTLLGLVIIVAGVIGVNGYMRRAGMREYFDKLRAELETKHREEGVSLIYWDIMQKVVGRRRTGATFPEDLKALDGKLVNIVGFMAAIDQFREVKEFMLMPIPMTCYFCDAPPMRDIIEVKLHEPANMINEPVLIGGRLRLHEGEKPMFFYTIEDAKWNEAVSDEETTEKVIGRDHQLHLIEGFKELRGESSLLDQGDEEEPLIPGYEIEAPPQEEP
;
A
#
# COMPACT_ATOMS: atom_id res chain seq x y z
N MET A 1 -57.43 -13.44 38.26
CA MET A 1 -56.69 -13.42 36.96
C MET A 1 -55.33 -12.70 37.00
N ARG A 2 -55.15 -11.56 37.70
CA ARG A 2 -53.91 -10.74 37.64
C ARG A 2 -52.57 -11.41 38.08
N LYS A 3 -52.57 -12.41 38.97
CA LYS A 3 -51.33 -13.06 39.45
C LYS A 3 -50.68 -14.00 38.43
N ARG A 4 -51.47 -14.66 37.57
CA ARG A 4 -50.94 -15.52 36.49
C ARG A 4 -50.28 -14.67 35.41
N SER A 5 -50.95 -13.63 34.95
CA SER A 5 -50.40 -12.70 33.95
C SER A 5 -49.08 -12.03 34.39
N LYS A 6 -48.89 -11.73 35.69
CA LYS A 6 -47.60 -11.23 36.20
C LYS A 6 -46.48 -12.27 36.16
N ARG A 7 -46.81 -13.54 36.43
CA ARG A 7 -45.86 -14.67 36.35
C ARG A 7 -45.47 -14.94 34.90
N ASP A 8 -46.44 -14.92 34.00
CA ASP A 8 -46.21 -15.15 32.56
C ASP A 8 -45.42 -14.00 31.93
N LEU A 9 -45.62 -12.76 32.39
CA LEU A 9 -44.79 -11.62 31.97
C LEU A 9 -43.34 -11.76 32.45
N LEU A 10 -43.12 -12.26 33.68
CA LEU A 10 -41.79 -12.50 34.24
C LEU A 10 -41.05 -13.61 33.49
N THR A 11 -41.73 -14.68 33.10
CA THR A 11 -41.13 -15.75 32.31
C THR A 11 -40.81 -15.30 30.89
N LEU A 12 -41.69 -14.52 30.25
CA LEU A 12 -41.43 -13.93 28.94
C LEU A 12 -40.25 -12.95 28.99
N LEU A 13 -40.17 -12.11 30.01
CA LEU A 13 -39.03 -11.20 30.20
C LEU A 13 -37.71 -11.97 30.38
N GLY A 14 -37.73 -13.03 31.20
CA GLY A 14 -36.57 -13.91 31.39
C GLY A 14 -36.14 -14.59 30.09
N LEU A 15 -37.10 -15.09 29.29
CA LEU A 15 -36.83 -15.68 27.97
C LEU A 15 -36.19 -14.66 27.02
N VAL A 16 -36.72 -13.44 26.95
CA VAL A 16 -36.16 -12.39 26.08
C VAL A 16 -34.74 -12.04 26.48
N ILE A 17 -34.43 -11.95 27.78
CA ILE A 17 -33.07 -11.67 28.26
C ILE A 17 -32.11 -12.82 27.89
N ILE A 18 -32.54 -14.08 28.06
CA ILE A 18 -31.73 -15.24 27.70
C ILE A 18 -31.47 -15.26 26.19
N VAL A 19 -32.52 -15.07 25.37
CA VAL A 19 -32.39 -15.05 23.91
C VAL A 19 -31.50 -13.89 23.45
N ALA A 20 -31.69 -12.69 24.00
CA ALA A 20 -30.83 -11.53 23.71
C ALA A 20 -29.38 -11.78 24.13
N GLY A 21 -29.15 -12.44 25.28
CA GLY A 21 -27.83 -12.85 25.74
C GLY A 21 -27.17 -13.84 24.79
N VAL A 22 -27.88 -14.88 24.36
CA VAL A 22 -27.37 -15.88 23.41
C VAL A 22 -27.09 -15.26 22.03
N ILE A 23 -27.99 -14.40 21.52
CA ILE A 23 -27.78 -13.68 20.27
C ILE A 23 -26.57 -12.75 20.37
N GLY A 24 -26.44 -12.01 21.47
CA GLY A 24 -25.31 -11.10 21.72
C GLY A 24 -23.98 -11.86 21.78
N VAL A 25 -23.93 -12.94 22.56
CA VAL A 25 -22.73 -13.77 22.71
C VAL A 25 -22.35 -14.47 21.40
N ASN A 26 -23.30 -15.06 20.68
CA ASN A 26 -23.05 -15.70 19.40
C ASN A 26 -22.62 -14.69 18.33
N GLY A 27 -23.27 -13.52 18.28
CA GLY A 27 -22.91 -12.44 17.38
C GLY A 27 -21.51 -11.87 17.67
N TYR A 28 -21.14 -11.76 18.94
CA TYR A 28 -19.81 -11.34 19.37
C TYR A 28 -18.74 -12.40 19.02
N MET A 29 -18.96 -13.67 19.39
CA MET A 29 -18.01 -14.75 19.12
C MET A 29 -17.78 -14.94 17.61
N ARG A 30 -18.83 -14.85 16.79
CA ARG A 30 -18.69 -14.88 15.33
C ARG A 30 -17.83 -13.73 14.81
N ARG A 31 -18.04 -12.50 15.29
CA ARG A 31 -17.23 -11.35 14.86
C ARG A 31 -15.78 -11.43 15.32
N ALA A 32 -15.55 -11.85 16.56
CA ALA A 32 -14.22 -12.01 17.12
C ALA A 32 -13.40 -13.06 16.35
N GLY A 33 -14.00 -14.24 16.08
CA GLY A 33 -13.33 -15.30 15.31
C GLY A 33 -13.03 -14.89 13.86
N MET A 34 -13.93 -14.15 13.21
CA MET A 34 -13.69 -13.65 11.84
C MET A 34 -12.56 -12.61 11.81
N ARG A 35 -12.49 -11.72 12.80
CA ARG A 35 -11.42 -10.72 12.89
C ARG A 35 -10.05 -11.37 13.06
N GLU A 36 -9.95 -12.32 14.00
CA GLU A 36 -8.72 -13.06 14.25
C GLU A 36 -8.24 -13.82 12.99
N TYR A 37 -9.18 -14.39 12.23
CA TYR A 37 -8.88 -15.03 10.95
C TYR A 37 -8.25 -14.07 9.93
N PHE A 38 -8.83 -12.89 9.72
CA PHE A 38 -8.29 -11.92 8.77
C PHE A 38 -6.97 -11.30 9.23
N ASP A 39 -6.84 -11.05 10.53
CA ASP A 39 -5.59 -10.58 11.12
C ASP A 39 -4.47 -11.60 10.89
N LYS A 40 -4.77 -12.90 11.00
CA LYS A 40 -3.83 -13.97 10.69
C LYS A 40 -3.43 -14.00 9.22
N LEU A 41 -4.39 -13.94 8.29
CA LEU A 41 -4.09 -13.91 6.85
C LEU A 41 -3.19 -12.72 6.46
N ARG A 42 -3.49 -11.53 7.00
CA ARG A 42 -2.67 -10.34 6.77
C ARG A 42 -1.27 -10.51 7.35
N ALA A 43 -1.16 -11.00 8.59
CA ALA A 43 0.13 -11.21 9.25
C ALA A 43 1.01 -12.26 8.54
N GLU A 44 0.41 -13.28 7.95
CA GLU A 44 1.11 -14.27 7.12
C GLU A 44 1.71 -13.63 5.88
N LEU A 45 0.95 -12.79 5.17
CA LEU A 45 1.45 -12.07 3.98
C LEU A 45 2.51 -11.01 4.35
N GLU A 46 2.33 -10.28 5.46
CA GLU A 46 3.33 -9.37 6.00
C GLU A 46 4.64 -10.12 6.35
N THR A 47 4.54 -11.32 6.92
CA THR A 47 5.71 -12.14 7.26
C THR A 47 6.45 -12.58 6.01
N LYS A 48 5.71 -13.06 5.00
CA LYS A 48 6.28 -13.46 3.71
C LYS A 48 7.09 -12.31 3.09
N HIS A 49 6.50 -11.12 2.94
CA HIS A 49 7.21 -9.99 2.32
C HIS A 49 8.36 -9.46 3.17
N ARG A 50 8.25 -9.52 4.51
CA ARG A 50 9.37 -9.20 5.40
C ARG A 50 10.54 -10.16 5.23
N GLU A 51 10.28 -11.46 5.04
CA GLU A 51 11.32 -12.46 4.73
C GLU A 51 11.95 -12.24 3.35
N GLU A 52 11.20 -11.69 2.40
CA GLU A 52 11.69 -11.24 1.09
C GLU A 52 12.49 -9.92 1.16
N GLY A 53 12.65 -9.32 2.34
CA GLY A 53 13.43 -8.08 2.55
C GLY A 53 12.65 -6.78 2.29
N VAL A 54 11.33 -6.85 2.13
CA VAL A 54 10.49 -5.67 1.90
C VAL A 54 10.33 -4.86 3.19
N SER A 55 10.61 -3.55 3.12
CA SER A 55 10.34 -2.61 4.21
C SER A 55 8.84 -2.29 4.28
N LEU A 56 8.16 -2.85 5.29
CA LEU A 56 6.72 -2.70 5.51
C LEU A 56 6.40 -1.66 6.58
N ILE A 57 5.35 -0.88 6.35
CA ILE A 57 4.65 -0.14 7.40
C ILE A 57 3.43 -0.95 7.88
N TYR A 58 3.07 -0.76 9.13
CA TYR A 58 2.00 -1.51 9.80
C TYR A 58 0.83 -0.60 10.17
N TRP A 59 -0.37 -1.16 10.29
CA TRP A 59 -1.59 -0.41 10.58
C TRP A 59 -1.60 0.27 11.96
N ASP A 60 -0.76 -0.16 12.89
CA ASP A 60 -0.66 0.41 14.23
C ASP A 60 -0.26 1.90 14.19
N ILE A 61 0.61 2.30 13.25
CA ILE A 61 1.00 3.71 13.08
C ILE A 61 -0.18 4.58 12.64
N MET A 62 -1.03 4.08 11.74
CA MET A 62 -2.22 4.77 11.26
C MET A 62 -3.30 4.84 12.34
N GLN A 63 -3.39 3.82 13.18
CA GLN A 63 -4.36 3.75 14.27
C GLN A 63 -4.08 4.73 15.42
N LYS A 64 -2.86 5.27 15.50
CA LYS A 64 -2.52 6.37 16.42
C LYS A 64 -3.15 7.70 16.03
N VAL A 65 -3.65 7.84 14.80
CA VAL A 65 -4.24 9.09 14.31
C VAL A 65 -5.56 9.39 15.02
N VAL A 66 -5.65 10.63 15.50
CA VAL A 66 -6.83 11.17 16.16
C VAL A 66 -7.45 12.24 15.28
N GLY A 67 -8.78 12.31 15.24
CA GLY A 67 -9.48 13.31 14.46
C GLY A 67 -10.80 12.80 13.92
N ARG A 68 -11.53 13.70 13.26
CA ARG A 68 -12.77 13.38 12.55
C ARG A 68 -12.73 14.08 11.22
N ARG A 69 -13.37 13.49 10.21
CA ARG A 69 -13.48 14.10 8.88
C ARG A 69 -13.86 15.59 8.93
N ARG A 70 -14.81 15.96 9.80
CA ARG A 70 -15.25 17.36 9.95
C ARG A 70 -14.17 18.31 10.46
N THR A 71 -13.31 17.87 11.38
CA THR A 71 -12.31 18.70 12.07
C THR A 71 -10.90 18.52 11.55
N GLY A 72 -10.66 17.51 10.71
CA GLY A 72 -9.35 17.09 10.27
C GLY A 72 -8.71 16.02 11.16
N ALA A 73 -7.62 15.45 10.66
CA ALA A 73 -6.75 14.51 11.35
C ALA A 73 -5.58 15.24 12.03
N THR A 74 -5.09 14.66 13.12
CA THR A 74 -3.83 15.02 13.76
C THR A 74 -2.91 13.80 13.66
N PHE A 75 -1.88 13.94 12.83
CA PHE A 75 -0.91 12.88 12.56
C PHE A 75 0.23 12.88 13.59
N PRO A 76 0.67 11.71 14.07
CA PRO A 76 1.87 11.61 14.89
C PRO A 76 3.13 11.86 14.04
N GLU A 77 4.22 12.27 14.68
CA GLU A 77 5.45 12.71 13.98
C GLU A 77 6.13 11.57 13.20
N ASP A 78 6.03 10.33 13.67
CA ASP A 78 6.50 9.14 12.96
C ASP A 78 5.77 8.96 11.61
N LEU A 79 4.46 9.21 11.58
CA LEU A 79 3.67 9.14 10.36
C LEU A 79 3.91 10.33 9.44
N LYS A 80 4.04 11.55 9.99
CA LYS A 80 4.39 12.74 9.21
C LYS A 80 5.73 12.59 8.48
N ALA A 81 6.70 11.93 9.11
CA ALA A 81 7.99 11.65 8.49
C ALA A 81 7.92 10.69 7.28
N LEU A 82 6.78 10.03 7.07
CA LEU A 82 6.50 9.17 5.91
C LEU A 82 5.70 9.91 4.82
N ASP A 83 5.22 11.13 5.07
CA ASP A 83 4.50 11.90 4.06
C ASP A 83 5.39 12.17 2.85
N GLY A 84 4.88 11.83 1.67
CA GLY A 84 5.59 11.90 0.41
C GLY A 84 6.62 10.79 0.18
N LYS A 85 6.84 9.84 1.08
CA LYS A 85 7.80 8.72 0.89
C LYS A 85 7.16 7.51 0.23
N LEU A 86 8.00 6.65 -0.34
CA LEU A 86 7.57 5.33 -0.77
C LEU A 86 7.34 4.43 0.45
N VAL A 87 6.17 3.82 0.52
CA VAL A 87 5.77 2.91 1.59
C VAL A 87 5.19 1.63 1.01
N ASN A 88 5.35 0.53 1.75
CA ASN A 88 4.69 -0.74 1.46
C ASN A 88 3.77 -1.11 2.61
N ILE A 89 2.51 -1.40 2.32
CA ILE A 89 1.53 -1.81 3.32
C ILE A 89 0.69 -2.96 2.81
N VAL A 90 0.35 -3.88 3.71
CA VAL A 90 -0.53 -5.02 3.41
C VAL A 90 -1.93 -4.74 3.93
N GLY A 91 -2.96 -4.96 3.11
CA GLY A 91 -4.35 -4.80 3.53
C GLY A 91 -5.34 -5.45 2.58
N PHE A 92 -6.63 -5.25 2.84
CA PHE A 92 -7.72 -5.81 2.05
C PHE A 92 -8.35 -4.74 1.18
N MET A 93 -8.65 -5.11 -0.07
CA MET A 93 -9.30 -4.22 -1.03
C MET A 93 -10.79 -4.07 -0.69
N ALA A 94 -11.30 -2.85 -0.76
CA ALA A 94 -12.72 -2.54 -0.78
C ALA A 94 -13.04 -1.55 -1.90
N ALA A 95 -14.04 -1.88 -2.69
CA ALA A 95 -14.45 -1.07 -3.83
C ALA A 95 -15.00 0.31 -3.39
N ILE A 96 -14.70 1.33 -4.20
CA ILE A 96 -15.33 2.65 -4.11
C ILE A 96 -16.52 2.71 -5.07
N ASP A 97 -16.24 2.64 -6.38
CA ASP A 97 -17.24 2.68 -7.46
C ASP A 97 -16.99 1.65 -8.58
N GLN A 98 -15.79 1.05 -8.63
CA GLN A 98 -15.39 0.05 -9.62
C GLN A 98 -15.24 -1.34 -8.98
N PHE A 99 -15.59 -2.39 -9.74
CA PHE A 99 -15.54 -3.79 -9.28
C PHE A 99 -14.62 -4.69 -10.12
N ARG A 100 -14.19 -4.22 -11.30
CA ARG A 100 -13.25 -4.88 -12.23
C ARG A 100 -12.31 -3.82 -12.79
N GLU A 101 -11.06 -4.20 -13.04
CA GLU A 101 -10.02 -3.29 -13.54
C GLU A 101 -10.02 -1.96 -12.78
N VAL A 102 -10.03 -2.06 -11.45
CA VAL A 102 -10.13 -0.91 -10.56
C VAL A 102 -8.85 -0.10 -10.64
N LYS A 103 -8.98 1.22 -10.73
CA LYS A 103 -7.84 2.16 -10.60
C LYS A 103 -7.79 2.81 -9.23
N GLU A 104 -8.93 2.87 -8.54
CA GLU A 104 -9.05 3.45 -7.21
C GLU A 104 -9.86 2.53 -6.31
N PHE A 105 -9.35 2.29 -5.09
CA PHE A 105 -10.06 1.49 -4.10
C PHE A 105 -9.63 1.87 -2.68
N MET A 106 -10.40 1.44 -1.68
CA MET A 106 -10.06 1.59 -0.27
C MET A 106 -9.24 0.39 0.20
N LEU A 107 -8.09 0.63 0.82
CA LEU A 107 -7.34 -0.38 1.54
C LEU A 107 -7.69 -0.32 3.04
N MET A 108 -7.92 -1.47 3.66
CA MET A 108 -8.31 -1.59 5.07
C MET A 108 -7.54 -2.73 5.76
N PRO A 109 -7.38 -2.71 7.09
CA PRO A 109 -6.69 -3.77 7.83
C PRO A 109 -7.46 -5.10 7.87
N ILE A 110 -8.78 -5.04 7.69
CA ILE A 110 -9.72 -6.17 7.72
C ILE A 110 -10.73 -5.95 6.60
N PRO A 111 -11.14 -6.99 5.85
CA PRO A 111 -12.11 -6.82 4.79
C PRO A 111 -13.47 -6.45 5.37
N MET A 112 -14.19 -5.57 4.68
CA MET A 112 -15.56 -5.23 5.03
C MET A 112 -16.50 -5.45 3.87
N THR A 113 -17.69 -5.96 4.19
CA THR A 113 -18.73 -6.24 3.19
C THR A 113 -19.46 -4.96 2.76
N CYS A 114 -19.67 -4.00 3.67
CA CYS A 114 -20.32 -2.73 3.36
C CYS A 114 -19.81 -1.59 4.23
N TYR A 115 -19.18 -0.61 3.60
CA TYR A 115 -18.68 0.60 4.24
C TYR A 115 -19.77 1.37 5.00
N PHE A 116 -20.97 1.48 4.40
CA PHE A 116 -22.07 2.27 4.95
C PHE A 116 -22.81 1.59 6.11
N CYS A 117 -22.66 0.28 6.29
CA CYS A 117 -23.29 -0.44 7.40
C CYS A 117 -22.55 -0.24 8.71
N ASP A 118 -21.21 -0.32 8.66
CA ASP A 118 -20.37 -0.35 9.86
C ASP A 118 -19.55 0.93 10.07
N ALA A 119 -19.44 1.80 9.04
CA ALA A 119 -18.77 3.10 9.06
C ALA A 119 -17.42 3.06 9.80
N PRO A 120 -16.38 2.47 9.19
CA PRO A 120 -15.12 2.22 9.86
C PRO A 120 -14.47 3.57 10.24
N PRO A 121 -13.62 3.58 11.29
CA PRO A 121 -12.85 4.77 11.62
C PRO A 121 -12.08 5.27 10.40
N MET A 122 -12.10 6.59 10.15
CA MET A 122 -11.40 7.19 9.01
C MET A 122 -9.90 6.86 8.95
N ARG A 123 -9.30 6.59 10.12
CA ARG A 123 -7.89 6.19 10.25
C ARG A 123 -7.58 4.76 9.80
N ASP A 124 -8.62 3.95 9.57
CA ASP A 124 -8.50 2.55 9.13
C ASP A 124 -8.75 2.41 7.61
N ILE A 125 -8.77 3.53 6.87
CA ILE A 125 -9.04 3.56 5.43
C ILE A 125 -7.94 4.35 4.74
N ILE A 126 -7.34 3.75 3.71
CA ILE A 126 -6.43 4.43 2.80
C ILE A 126 -7.04 4.41 1.40
N GLU A 127 -7.07 5.56 0.74
CA GLU A 127 -7.36 5.63 -0.70
C GLU A 127 -6.13 5.15 -1.47
N VAL A 128 -6.28 4.16 -2.34
CA VAL A 128 -5.19 3.68 -3.18
C VAL A 128 -5.49 4.07 -4.62
N LYS A 129 -4.55 4.76 -5.27
CA LYS A 129 -4.58 5.12 -6.69
C LYS A 129 -3.52 4.32 -7.41
N LEU A 130 -3.97 3.30 -8.14
CA LEU A 130 -3.08 2.40 -8.85
C LEU A 130 -2.48 3.06 -10.10
N HIS A 131 -1.22 2.75 -10.35
CA HIS A 131 -0.56 3.07 -11.61
C HIS A 131 -1.17 2.27 -12.77
N GLU A 132 -1.33 0.95 -12.57
CA GLU A 132 -1.96 0.04 -13.52
C GLU A 132 -3.23 -0.60 -12.91
N PRO A 133 -4.33 -0.76 -13.67
CA PRO A 133 -5.56 -1.36 -13.16
C PRO A 133 -5.36 -2.78 -12.61
N ALA A 134 -6.09 -3.11 -11.54
CA ALA A 134 -6.09 -4.45 -10.96
C ALA A 134 -7.51 -5.00 -10.76
N ASN A 135 -7.64 -6.32 -10.60
CA ASN A 135 -8.93 -6.92 -10.23
C ASN A 135 -9.07 -6.98 -8.70
N MET A 136 -10.30 -6.76 -8.22
CA MET A 136 -10.65 -6.95 -6.81
C MET A 136 -10.48 -8.43 -6.42
N ILE A 137 -9.80 -8.68 -5.31
CA ILE A 137 -9.65 -10.01 -4.70
C ILE A 137 -10.07 -10.00 -3.22
N ASN A 138 -10.25 -11.18 -2.62
CA ASN A 138 -10.67 -11.30 -1.22
C ASN A 138 -9.49 -11.39 -0.24
N GLU A 139 -8.36 -11.89 -0.74
CA GLU A 139 -7.11 -12.05 -0.02
C GLU A 139 -6.47 -10.68 0.26
N PRO A 140 -5.61 -10.56 1.29
CA PRO A 140 -4.84 -9.35 1.47
C PRO A 140 -3.87 -9.15 0.31
N VAL A 141 -3.58 -7.90 -0.01
CA VAL A 141 -2.66 -7.47 -1.07
C VAL A 141 -1.56 -6.61 -0.49
N LEU A 142 -0.39 -6.67 -1.11
CA LEU A 142 0.69 -5.71 -0.89
C LEU A 142 0.46 -4.50 -1.79
N ILE A 143 0.49 -3.31 -1.21
CA ILE A 143 0.44 -2.04 -1.94
C ILE A 143 1.70 -1.25 -1.65
N GLY A 144 2.48 -1.02 -2.71
CA GLY A 144 3.65 -0.16 -2.69
C GLY A 144 3.39 1.14 -3.44
N GLY A 145 3.67 2.30 -2.85
CA GLY A 145 3.51 3.58 -3.55
C GLY A 145 3.84 4.78 -2.68
N ARG A 146 3.52 5.99 -3.15
CA ARG A 146 3.82 7.23 -2.43
C ARG A 146 2.72 7.59 -1.45
N LEU A 147 3.04 7.62 -0.15
CA LEU A 147 2.08 8.01 0.88
C LEU A 147 1.83 9.53 0.85
N ARG A 148 0.57 9.95 1.00
CA ARG A 148 0.15 11.34 1.18
C ARG A 148 -0.76 11.45 2.38
N LEU A 149 -0.46 12.42 3.26
CA LEU A 149 -1.29 12.73 4.42
C LEU A 149 -2.17 13.95 4.14
N HIS A 150 -3.47 13.83 4.43
CA HIS A 150 -4.42 14.93 4.22
C HIS A 150 -4.79 15.61 5.53
N GLU A 151 -4.11 16.71 5.80
CA GLU A 151 -4.45 17.63 6.89
C GLU A 151 -5.57 18.61 6.47
N GLY A 152 -6.33 19.11 7.44
CA GLY A 152 -7.36 20.13 7.22
C GLY A 152 -8.80 19.63 7.32
N GLU A 153 -9.75 20.53 7.08
CA GLU A 153 -11.17 20.23 7.27
C GLU A 153 -11.78 19.47 6.09
N LYS A 154 -12.59 18.46 6.40
CA LYS A 154 -13.41 17.68 5.45
C LYS A 154 -12.62 16.96 4.33
N PRO A 155 -11.43 16.38 4.58
CA PRO A 155 -10.80 15.53 3.57
C PRO A 155 -11.72 14.33 3.27
N MET A 156 -11.62 13.79 2.05
CA MET A 156 -12.36 12.58 1.71
C MET A 156 -11.80 11.37 2.48
N PHE A 157 -10.47 11.23 2.48
CA PHE A 157 -9.71 10.23 3.24
C PHE A 157 -8.54 10.92 3.96
N PHE A 158 -8.06 10.34 5.06
CA PHE A 158 -6.88 10.87 5.76
C PHE A 158 -5.56 10.51 5.07
N TYR A 159 -5.56 9.43 4.27
CA TYR A 159 -4.38 8.94 3.58
C TYR A 159 -4.73 8.61 2.14
N THR A 160 -3.78 8.88 1.25
CA THR A 160 -3.77 8.36 -0.11
C THR A 160 -2.41 7.71 -0.39
N ILE A 161 -2.39 6.60 -1.11
CA ILE A 161 -1.18 6.06 -1.75
C ILE A 161 -1.31 6.31 -3.24
N GLU A 162 -0.44 7.17 -3.76
CA GLU A 162 -0.37 7.56 -5.18
C GLU A 162 0.66 6.71 -5.92
N ASP A 163 0.48 6.60 -7.25
CA ASP A 163 1.31 5.77 -8.15
C ASP A 163 1.51 4.35 -7.62
N ALA A 164 0.44 3.79 -7.05
CA ALA A 164 0.49 2.55 -6.32
C ALA A 164 0.68 1.35 -7.25
N LYS A 165 1.59 0.46 -6.88
CA LYS A 165 1.79 -0.84 -7.51
C LYS A 165 1.06 -1.93 -6.72
N TRP A 166 0.33 -2.77 -7.45
CA TRP A 166 -0.44 -3.86 -6.88
C TRP A 166 0.40 -5.14 -6.77
N ASN A 167 0.50 -5.70 -5.57
CA ASN A 167 1.31 -6.89 -5.25
C ASN A 167 2.79 -6.79 -5.67
N GLU A 168 3.32 -5.57 -5.68
CA GLU A 168 4.72 -5.27 -5.96
C GLU A 168 5.23 -4.28 -4.91
N ALA A 169 6.40 -4.56 -4.35
CA ALA A 169 7.05 -3.69 -3.39
C ALA A 169 7.72 -2.51 -4.10
N VAL A 170 7.75 -1.36 -3.43
CA VAL A 170 8.52 -0.19 -3.82
C VAL A 170 9.66 0.02 -2.83
N SER A 171 10.82 0.44 -3.34
CA SER A 171 11.96 0.88 -2.55
C SER A 171 12.35 2.29 -2.99
N ASP A 172 12.68 3.14 -2.02
CA ASP A 172 13.46 4.35 -2.28
C ASP A 172 14.90 3.89 -2.56
N GLU A 173 15.17 3.35 -3.76
CA GLU A 173 16.55 3.34 -4.25
C GLU A 173 16.91 4.81 -4.54
N GLU A 174 17.95 5.32 -3.89
CA GLU A 174 18.50 6.66 -4.16
C GLU A 174 19.12 6.67 -5.56
N THR A 175 18.28 6.74 -6.60
CA THR A 175 18.74 6.88 -7.96
C THR A 175 19.32 8.28 -8.12
N THR A 176 20.65 8.39 -8.18
CA THR A 176 21.32 9.65 -8.46
C THR A 176 21.12 10.02 -9.93
N GLU A 177 20.74 11.27 -10.22
CA GLU A 177 20.74 11.75 -11.60
C GLU A 177 22.15 11.73 -12.18
N LYS A 178 22.31 11.15 -13.37
CA LYS A 178 23.59 11.20 -14.09
C LYS A 178 23.83 12.62 -14.62
N VAL A 179 24.72 13.36 -13.97
CA VAL A 179 25.15 14.69 -14.43
C VAL A 179 26.19 14.54 -15.54
N ILE A 180 25.82 14.88 -16.77
CA ILE A 180 26.75 14.94 -17.91
C ILE A 180 27.17 16.40 -18.07
N GLY A 181 28.47 16.69 -17.99
CA GLY A 181 29.02 18.03 -18.21
C GLY A 181 28.62 18.60 -19.58
N ARG A 182 28.45 19.92 -19.67
CA ARG A 182 27.95 20.58 -20.90
C ARG A 182 28.89 20.42 -22.09
N ASP A 183 30.19 20.36 -21.82
CA ASP A 183 31.25 20.00 -22.77
C ASP A 183 31.06 18.58 -23.32
N HIS A 184 30.81 17.61 -22.43
CA HIS A 184 30.58 16.23 -22.81
C HIS A 184 29.25 16.04 -23.56
N GLN A 185 28.20 16.78 -23.21
CA GLN A 185 26.93 16.76 -23.94
C GLN A 185 27.11 17.16 -25.41
N LEU A 186 27.87 18.23 -25.68
CA LEU A 186 28.14 18.69 -27.04
C LEU A 186 28.94 17.65 -27.83
N HIS A 187 30.01 17.10 -27.23
CA HIS A 187 30.81 16.05 -27.86
C HIS A 187 30.00 14.80 -28.19
N LEU A 188 29.10 14.36 -27.28
CA LEU A 188 28.22 13.23 -27.55
C LEU A 188 27.25 13.52 -28.69
N ILE A 189 26.65 14.71 -28.72
CA ILE A 189 25.73 15.11 -29.79
C ILE A 189 26.43 15.13 -31.15
N GLU A 190 27.62 15.72 -31.23
CA GLU A 190 28.40 15.82 -32.47
C GLU A 190 28.93 14.45 -32.92
N GLY A 191 29.51 13.67 -32.02
CA GLY A 191 30.01 12.33 -32.33
C GLY A 191 28.91 11.37 -32.80
N PHE A 192 27.74 11.39 -32.16
CA PHE A 192 26.60 10.58 -32.63
C PHE A 192 25.96 11.11 -33.91
N LYS A 193 26.12 12.39 -34.23
CA LYS A 193 25.71 12.96 -35.53
C LYS A 193 26.63 12.48 -36.64
N GLU A 194 27.92 12.39 -36.35
CA GLU A 194 28.93 11.85 -37.25
C GLU A 194 28.74 10.36 -37.53
N LEU A 195 28.55 9.54 -36.48
CA LEU A 195 28.26 8.10 -36.63
C LEU A 195 26.98 7.82 -37.44
N ARG A 196 26.03 8.77 -37.44
CA ARG A 196 24.81 8.69 -38.25
C ARG A 196 24.99 9.19 -39.70
N GLY A 197 26.19 9.63 -40.08
CA GLY A 197 26.48 10.19 -41.40
C GLY A 197 25.85 11.56 -41.65
N GLU A 198 25.43 12.26 -40.60
CA GLU A 198 24.79 13.58 -40.68
C GLU A 198 25.82 14.73 -40.62
N SER A 199 27.12 14.41 -40.53
CA SER A 199 28.25 15.34 -40.57
C SER A 199 28.86 15.37 -41.97
N SER A 200 29.09 16.57 -42.51
CA SER A 200 29.68 16.78 -43.84
C SER A 200 31.21 16.90 -43.84
N LEU A 201 31.88 16.62 -42.72
CA LEU A 201 33.29 17.00 -42.50
C LEU A 201 34.30 15.87 -42.69
N LEU A 202 33.91 14.60 -42.73
CA LEU A 202 34.84 13.49 -42.89
C LEU A 202 34.26 12.41 -43.81
N ASP A 203 34.53 12.56 -45.11
CA ASP A 203 34.55 11.48 -46.10
C ASP A 203 35.99 10.94 -46.16
N GLN A 204 36.53 10.44 -45.04
CA GLN A 204 37.87 9.89 -44.98
C GLN A 204 37.84 8.50 -44.34
N GLY A 205 37.81 7.50 -45.22
CA GLY A 205 38.33 6.15 -45.06
C GLY A 205 38.23 5.54 -43.67
N ASP A 206 37.18 4.75 -43.46
CA ASP A 206 36.97 3.91 -42.29
C ASP A 206 38.08 2.86 -42.16
N GLU A 207 39.19 3.21 -41.50
CA GLU A 207 40.07 2.18 -40.93
C GLU A 207 39.39 1.69 -39.65
N GLU A 208 38.78 0.49 -39.70
CA GLU A 208 38.21 -0.17 -38.53
C GLU A 208 39.30 -0.34 -37.46
N GLU A 209 39.25 0.50 -36.42
CA GLU A 209 40.13 0.32 -35.26
C GLU A 209 39.89 -1.06 -34.65
N PRO A 210 40.95 -1.84 -34.35
CA PRO A 210 40.79 -3.17 -33.79
C PRO A 210 40.10 -3.08 -32.42
N LEU A 211 39.09 -3.94 -32.21
CA LEU A 211 38.36 -4.01 -30.94
C LEU A 211 39.33 -4.23 -29.79
N ILE A 212 39.32 -3.29 -28.85
CA ILE A 212 39.99 -3.48 -27.56
C ILE A 212 39.39 -4.72 -26.85
N PRO A 213 40.22 -5.56 -26.22
CA PRO A 213 39.73 -6.68 -25.42
C PRO A 213 38.72 -6.20 -24.37
N GLY A 214 37.65 -6.97 -24.17
CA GLY A 214 36.63 -6.66 -23.16
C GLY A 214 37.24 -6.61 -21.75
N TYR A 215 36.61 -5.82 -20.87
CA TYR A 215 37.04 -5.72 -19.48
C TYR A 215 36.88 -7.08 -18.78
N GLU A 216 38.00 -7.67 -18.34
CA GLU A 216 38.01 -8.93 -17.59
C GLU A 216 37.80 -8.61 -16.10
N ILE A 217 36.72 -9.15 -15.52
CA ILE A 217 36.40 -8.93 -14.11
C ILE A 217 37.32 -9.82 -13.28
N GLU A 218 38.34 -9.23 -12.64
CA GLU A 218 39.17 -9.95 -11.67
C GLU A 218 38.29 -10.48 -10.54
N ALA A 219 38.31 -11.80 -10.33
CA ALA A 219 37.60 -12.42 -9.22
C ALA A 219 38.19 -11.88 -7.89
N PRO A 220 37.35 -11.52 -6.91
CA PRO A 220 37.84 -10.99 -5.64
C PRO A 220 38.78 -12.01 -4.97
N PRO A 221 39.86 -11.55 -4.31
CA PRO A 221 40.82 -12.43 -3.67
C PRO A 221 40.10 -13.33 -2.66
N GLN A 222 40.28 -14.65 -2.80
CA GLN A 222 39.73 -15.59 -1.84
C GLN A 222 40.51 -15.44 -0.53
N GLU A 223 39.79 -15.12 0.55
CA GLU A 223 40.36 -15.13 1.90
C GLU A 223 40.81 -16.57 2.20
N GLU A 224 42.13 -16.76 2.30
CA GLU A 224 42.71 -18.01 2.79
C GLU A 224 42.31 -18.26 4.25
N PRO A 225 42.12 -19.53 4.66
CA PRO A 225 41.46 -19.93 5.90
C PRO A 225 42.19 -19.57 7.20
#